data_AF-A0A954V8P5-F1
#
_entry.id   AF-A0A954V8P5-F1
#
_cell.length_a   1.000
_cell.length_b   1.000
_cell.length_c   1.000
_cell.angle_alpha   90.00
_cell.angle_beta   90.00
_cell.angle_gamma   90.00
#
_symmetry.space_group_name_H-M   'P 1'
#
loop_
_entity.id
_entity.type
_entity.pdbx_description
1 polymer ?
#
loop_
_entity_poly.entity_id
_entity_poly.type
_entity_poly.pdbx_seq_one_letter_code
_entity_poly.pdbx_strand_id
1 'polypeptide(L)' 'MAVGALGAASLGTTGCQVDIGGQTLPSAYYIYDDLQYFPAGPEFPLSNEAAAMKAYNAEQQLQGR' A
#
# COMPACT_ATOMS: atom_id res chain seq x y z
N MET A 1 -15.64 46.04 -8.80
CA MET A 1 -14.40 45.63 -8.08
C MET A 1 -14.53 44.37 -7.23
N ALA A 2 -15.74 43.78 -7.04
CA ALA A 2 -15.89 42.56 -6.22
C ALA A 2 -15.65 41.24 -7.00
N VAL A 3 -15.88 41.22 -8.31
CA VAL A 3 -15.77 40.00 -9.14
C VAL A 3 -14.30 39.57 -9.35
N GLY A 4 -13.38 40.52 -9.49
CA GLY A 4 -11.94 40.20 -9.65
C GLY A 4 -11.29 39.60 -8.40
N ALA A 5 -11.77 39.98 -7.21
CA ALA A 5 -11.26 39.47 -5.94
C ALA A 5 -11.67 38.01 -5.69
N LEU A 6 -12.90 37.62 -6.06
CA LEU A 6 -13.35 36.23 -5.94
C LEU A 6 -12.61 35.29 -6.91
N GLY A 7 -12.34 35.73 -8.15
CA GLY A 7 -11.62 34.92 -9.14
C GLY A 7 -10.14 34.67 -8.77
N ALA A 8 -9.48 35.66 -8.15
CA ALA A 8 -8.12 35.49 -7.64
C ALA A 8 -8.06 34.52 -6.45
N ALA A 9 -9.08 34.52 -5.58
CA ALA A 9 -9.18 33.58 -4.47
C ALA A 9 -9.32 32.12 -4.93
N SER A 10 -10.05 31.86 -6.03
CA SER A 10 -10.21 30.49 -6.55
C SER A 10 -8.90 29.88 -7.06
N LEU A 11 -7.97 30.69 -7.60
CA LEU A 11 -6.68 30.21 -8.07
C LEU A 11 -5.74 29.80 -6.92
N GLY A 12 -5.93 30.37 -5.72
CA GLY A 12 -5.18 29.98 -4.52
C GLY A 12 -5.71 28.71 -3.84
N THR A 13 -6.95 28.29 -4.14
CA THR A 13 -7.57 27.09 -3.57
C THR A 13 -7.40 25.83 -4.43
N THR A 14 -7.08 25.97 -5.71
CA THR A 14 -6.80 24.85 -6.61
C THR A 14 -5.29 24.59 -6.65
N GLY A 15 -4.82 23.57 -5.94
CA GLY A 15 -3.42 23.13 -6.06
C GLY A 15 -3.11 22.63 -7.47
N CYS A 16 -1.90 22.91 -7.96
CA CYS A 16 -1.38 22.28 -9.17
C CYS A 16 -1.21 20.77 -8.88
N GLN A 17 -2.09 19.95 -9.41
CA GLN A 17 -2.02 18.50 -9.28
C GLN A 17 -0.68 18.01 -9.83
N VAL A 18 0.16 17.42 -8.97
CA VAL A 18 1.53 17.02 -9.31
C VAL A 18 1.50 15.57 -9.80
N ASP A 19 1.94 15.33 -11.03
CA ASP A 19 2.13 13.99 -11.59
C ASP A 19 3.61 13.61 -11.49
N ILE A 20 3.91 12.50 -10.82
CA ILE A 20 5.28 12.00 -10.69
C ILE A 20 5.25 10.52 -11.06
N GLY A 21 5.94 10.18 -12.14
CA GLY A 21 6.01 8.81 -12.64
C GLY A 21 4.69 8.28 -13.24
N GLY A 22 3.79 9.16 -13.70
CA GLY A 22 2.50 8.77 -14.29
C GLY A 22 1.40 8.47 -13.27
N GLN A 23 1.62 8.81 -12.00
CA GLN A 23 0.63 8.73 -10.94
C GLN A 23 0.37 10.13 -10.38
N THR A 24 -0.90 10.49 -10.22
CA THR A 24 -1.29 11.61 -9.37
C THR A 24 -1.23 11.14 -7.92
N LEU A 25 -0.34 11.72 -7.14
CA LEU A 25 -0.23 11.36 -5.73
C LEU A 25 -1.24 12.14 -4.87
N PRO A 26 -1.88 11.50 -3.87
CA PRO A 26 -2.93 12.13 -3.06
C PRO A 26 -2.47 13.32 -2.22
N SER A 27 -1.17 13.43 -1.93
CA SER A 27 -0.59 14.45 -1.07
C SER A 27 0.67 15.06 -1.69
N ALA A 28 0.84 16.37 -1.51
CA ALA A 28 2.02 17.12 -1.98
C ALA A 28 3.31 16.75 -1.24
N TYR A 29 3.21 15.99 -0.14
CA TYR A 29 4.32 15.60 0.72
C TYR A 29 4.53 14.09 0.75
N TYR A 30 4.06 13.34 -0.25
CA TYR A 30 4.14 11.88 -0.27
C TYR A 30 5.55 11.29 -0.05
N ILE A 31 6.62 12.04 -0.33
CA ILE A 31 8.01 11.64 -0.10
C ILE A 31 8.35 11.63 1.40
N TYR A 32 7.70 12.51 2.14
CA TYR A 32 7.84 12.67 3.59
C TYR A 32 6.68 12.03 4.37
N ASP A 33 5.67 11.52 3.66
CA ASP A 33 4.56 10.81 4.28
C ASP A 33 5.11 9.51 4.85
N ASP A 34 4.80 9.26 6.10
CA ASP A 34 5.39 8.19 6.86
C ASP A 34 5.15 6.87 6.13
N LEU A 35 6.19 6.04 6.02
CA LEU A 35 6.07 4.65 5.60
C LEU A 35 4.86 4.05 6.32
N GLN A 36 3.80 3.74 5.58
CA GLN A 36 2.62 3.09 6.12
C GLN A 36 3.10 1.87 6.92
N TYR A 37 2.94 1.93 8.24
CA TYR A 37 3.43 0.89 9.12
C TYR A 37 2.66 -0.39 8.80
N PHE A 38 3.33 -1.32 8.12
CA PHE A 38 2.86 -2.68 7.98
C PHE A 38 3.48 -3.45 9.14
N PRO A 39 2.68 -3.99 10.08
CA PRO A 39 3.22 -4.84 11.13
C PRO A 39 4.02 -5.96 10.46
N ALA A 40 5.13 -6.36 11.08
CA ALA A 40 5.86 -7.51 10.61
C ALA A 40 4.87 -8.67 10.45
N GLY A 41 4.82 -9.23 9.25
CA GLY A 41 4.01 -10.41 8.98
C GLY A 41 4.46 -11.58 9.88
N PRO A 42 3.78 -12.72 9.84
CA PRO A 42 4.21 -13.91 10.57
C PRO A 42 5.72 -14.14 10.35
N GLU A 43 6.49 -14.41 11.41
CA GLU A 43 7.95 -14.64 11.32
C GLU A 43 8.30 -15.73 10.30
N PHE A 44 7.35 -16.63 10.04
CA PHE A 44 7.42 -17.65 9.03
C PHE A 44 6.36 -17.42 7.93
N PRO A 45 6.75 -16.84 6.77
CA PRO A 45 5.80 -16.49 5.70
C PRO A 45 5.17 -17.71 5.00
N LEU A 46 5.71 -18.92 5.21
CA LEU A 46 5.29 -20.15 4.52
C LEU A 46 4.54 -21.14 5.42
N SER A 47 3.81 -20.63 6.42
CA SER A 47 3.11 -21.46 7.41
C SER A 47 2.10 -22.43 6.78
N ASN A 48 1.42 -22.01 5.71
CA ASN A 48 0.46 -22.83 4.97
C ASN A 48 1.15 -23.98 4.24
N GLU A 49 2.27 -23.70 3.59
CA GLU A 49 3.06 -24.65 2.82
C GLU A 49 3.72 -25.68 3.76
N ALA A 50 4.22 -25.24 4.92
CA ALA A 50 4.74 -26.15 5.93
C ALA A 50 3.66 -27.05 6.54
N ALA A 51 2.45 -26.52 6.74
CA ALA A 51 1.32 -27.32 7.21
C ALA A 51 0.92 -28.37 6.15
N ALA A 52 0.85 -27.97 4.87
CA ALA A 52 0.57 -28.89 3.76
C ALA A 52 1.63 -29.99 3.63
N MET A 53 2.92 -29.64 3.74
CA MET A 53 4.01 -30.62 3.67
C MET A 53 4.00 -31.60 4.85
N LYS A 54 3.67 -31.12 6.06
CA LYS A 54 3.47 -31.99 7.23
C LYS A 54 2.32 -32.98 7.04
N ALA A 55 1.19 -32.51 6.52
CA ALA A 55 0.04 -33.36 6.22
C ALA A 55 0.39 -34.43 5.17
N TYR A 56 1.02 -34.02 4.07
CA TYR A 56 1.48 -34.94 3.03
C TYR A 56 2.44 -36.01 3.57
N ASN A 57 3.44 -35.61 4.35
CA ASN A 57 4.39 -36.55 4.95
C ASN A 57 3.71 -37.54 5.91
N ALA A 58 2.73 -37.08 6.69
CA ALA A 58 1.95 -37.97 7.55
C ALA A 58 1.12 -38.97 6.73
N GLU A 59 0.53 -38.55 5.62
CA GLU A 59 -0.19 -39.44 4.70
C GLU A 59 0.74 -40.47 4.04
N GLN A 60 1.95 -40.08 3.63
CA GLN A 60 2.95 -41.00 3.07
C GLN A 60 3.40 -42.04 4.10
N GLN A 61 3.63 -41.62 5.35
CA GLN A 61 4.00 -42.53 6.44
C GLN A 61 2.89 -43.54 6.76
N LEU A 62 1.64 -43.10 6.75
CA LEU A 62 0.47 -43.99 6.91
C LEU A 62 0.32 -44.94 5.71
N GLN A 63 0.67 -44.49 4.51
CA GLN A 63 0.68 -45.32 3.30
C GLN A 63 1.92 -46.25 3.20
N GLY A 64 2.84 -46.19 4.16
CA GLY A 64 3.96 -47.14 4.25
C GLY A 64 4.96 -47.04 3.10
N ARG A 65 5.17 -45.84 2.55
CA ARG A 65 6.22 -45.56 1.55
C ARG A 65 7.50 -45.03 2.18
#